data_AF-A0AAE3T8Z0-F1
#
_entry.id   AF-A0AAE3T8Z0-F1
#
_cell.length_a   1.000
_cell.length_b   1.000
_cell.length_c   1.000
_cell.angle_alpha   90.00
_cell.angle_beta   90.00
_cell.angle_gamma   90.00
#
_symmetry.space_group_name_H-M   'P 1'
#
loop_
_entity.id
_entity.type
_entity.pdbx_description
1 polymer ?
#
loop_
_entity_poly.entity_id
_entity_poly.type
_entity_poly.pdbx_seq_one_letter_code
_entity_poly.pdbx_strand_id
1 'polypeptide(L)' 'MRLVNPERLYADWCVALKAGRLHCTGPWSDTMTSAVLSDLYDTPLRLASADGATVVVNAD' A
#
# COMPACT_ATOMS: atom_id res chain seq x y z
N MET A 1 -11.08 -5.54 -5.12
CA MET A 1 -10.79 -5.18 -3.72
C MET A 1 -10.45 -3.70 -3.69
N ARG A 2 -11.24 -2.85 -3.01
CA ARG A 2 -11.06 -1.40 -2.99
C ARG A 2 -10.58 -1.00 -1.60
N LEU A 3 -9.29 -0.74 -1.45
CA LEU A 3 -8.73 -0.15 -0.23
C LEU A 3 -8.85 1.36 -0.35
N VAL A 4 -9.71 1.98 0.47
CA VAL A 4 -9.86 3.43 0.57
C VAL A 4 -9.31 3.86 1.91
N ASN A 5 -8.27 4.69 1.92
CA ASN A 5 -7.62 5.16 3.14
C ASN A 5 -7.75 6.69 3.26
N PRO A 6 -8.64 7.22 4.12
CA PRO A 6 -8.82 8.66 4.27
C PRO A 6 -7.57 9.35 4.82
N GLU A 7 -7.54 10.69 4.79
CA GLU A 7 -6.38 11.56 5.12
C GLU A 7 -5.76 11.33 6.53
N ARG A 8 -6.41 10.54 7.38
CA ARG A 8 -5.86 10.03 8.64
C ARG A 8 -5.48 8.56 8.50
N LEU A 9 -4.21 8.33 8.21
CA LEU A 9 -3.58 7.01 8.36
C LEU A 9 -3.65 6.60 9.83
N TYR A 10 -4.30 5.49 10.13
CA TYR A 10 -4.34 4.95 11.50
C TYR A 10 -3.04 4.25 11.90
N ALA A 11 -2.12 4.05 10.95
CA ALA A 11 -0.88 3.32 11.15
C ALA A 11 0.31 4.19 10.74
N ASP A 12 1.15 4.54 11.71
CA ASP A 12 2.42 5.23 11.48
C ASP A 12 3.49 4.28 10.92
N TRP A 13 3.35 2.97 11.21
CA TRP A 13 4.29 1.93 10.85
C TRP A 13 3.60 0.72 10.22
N CYS A 14 4.25 0.12 9.22
CA CYS A 14 3.75 -1.06 8.53
C CYS A 14 4.80 -2.18 8.51
N VAL A 15 4.30 -3.40 8.60
CA VAL A 15 5.07 -4.64 8.44
C VAL A 15 4.37 -5.48 7.39
N ALA A 16 4.98 -5.58 6.21
CA ALA A 16 4.44 -6.38 5.12
C ALA A 16 5.10 -7.77 5.12
N LEU A 17 4.27 -8.80 5.07
CA LEU A 17 4.69 -10.20 5.02
C LEU A 17 4.17 -10.84 3.74
N LYS A 18 5.04 -11.58 3.05
CA LYS A 18 4.68 -12.36 1.86
C LYS A 18 5.27 -13.75 1.97
N ALA A 19 4.47 -14.79 1.73
CA ALA A 19 4.91 -16.18 1.78
C ALA A 19 5.66 -16.56 3.07
N GLY A 20 5.21 -16.03 4.21
CA GLY A 20 5.83 -16.27 5.53
C GLY A 20 7.18 -15.57 5.74
N ARG A 21 7.59 -14.67 4.83
CA ARG A 21 8.81 -13.88 4.94
C ARG A 21 8.51 -12.40 5.09
N LEU A 22 9.40 -11.70 5.77
CA LEU A 22 9.40 -10.25 5.84
C LEU A 22 9.68 -9.68 4.45
N HIS A 23 8.70 -8.96 3.91
CA HIS A 23 8.86 -8.29 2.63
C HIS A 23 9.41 -6.88 2.83
N CYS A 24 8.77 -6.07 3.69
CA CYS A 24 9.29 -4.76 4.10
C CYS A 24 8.76 -4.35 5.48
N THR A 25 9.49 -3.46 6.15
CA THR A 25 9.05 -2.79 7.38
C THR A 25 9.52 -1.35 7.37
N GLY A 26 8.74 -0.47 8.00
CA GLY A 26 9.08 0.94 8.03
C GLY A 26 7.87 1.82 8.25
N PRO A 27 8.09 3.14 8.24
CA PRO A 27 7.00 4.11 8.25
C PRO A 27 6.09 3.89 7.02
N TRP A 28 4.82 4.27 7.19
CA TRP A 28 3.81 4.08 6.15
C TRP A 28 4.21 4.73 4.81
N SER A 29 4.85 5.90 4.85
CA SER A 29 5.32 6.62 3.65
C SER A 29 6.29 5.81 2.79
N ASP A 30 7.08 4.95 3.41
CA ASP A 30 8.19 4.25 2.76
C ASP A 30 7.76 2.84 2.32
N THR A 31 6.83 2.25 3.06
CA THR A 31 6.34 0.88 2.84
C THR A 31 5.09 0.84 1.98
N MET A 32 4.24 1.86 2.03
CA MET A 32 2.97 1.88 1.33
C MET A 32 3.09 2.64 0.00
N THR A 33 3.93 2.10 -0.87
CA THR A 33 4.18 2.63 -2.22
C THR A 33 3.60 1.69 -3.29
N SER A 34 3.30 2.23 -4.48
CA SER A 34 2.82 1.42 -5.61
C SER A 34 3.78 0.26 -5.94
N ALA A 35 5.09 0.48 -5.87
CA ALA A 35 6.09 -0.54 -6.17
C ALA A 35 6.07 -1.69 -5.14
N VAL A 36 6.09 -1.36 -3.84
CA VAL A 36 6.04 -2.35 -2.76
C VAL A 36 4.72 -3.12 -2.78
N LEU A 37 3.60 -2.43 -2.98
CA LEU A 37 2.29 -3.08 -3.08
C LEU A 37 2.20 -4.00 -4.29
N SER A 38 2.74 -3.57 -5.44
CA SER A 38 2.71 -4.38 -6.64
C SER A 38 3.53 -5.66 -6.49
N ASP A 39 4.72 -5.55 -5.87
CA ASP A 39 5.55 -6.71 -5.57
C ASP A 39 4.92 -7.58 -4.49
N LEU A 40 4.27 -7.00 -3.48
CA LEU A 40 3.60 -7.75 -2.41
C LEU A 40 2.43 -8.61 -2.94
N TYR A 41 1.62 -8.03 -3.82
CA TYR A 41 0.42 -8.66 -4.38
C TYR A 41 0.63 -9.31 -5.76
N ASP A 42 1.86 -9.33 -6.28
CA ASP A 42 2.20 -9.83 -7.63
C ASP A 42 1.27 -9.28 -8.73
N THR A 43 0.80 -8.05 -8.57
CA THR A 43 -0.20 -7.41 -9.43
C THR A 43 0.23 -5.97 -9.66
N PRO A 44 0.17 -5.41 -10.87
CA PRO A 44 0.54 -4.02 -11.09
C PRO A 44 -0.52 -3.11 -10.45
N LEU A 45 -0.14 -2.43 -9.37
CA LEU A 45 -0.98 -1.54 -8.58
C LEU A 45 -0.46 -0.11 -8.64
N ARG A 46 -1.37 0.87 -8.57
CA ARG A 46 -1.05 2.29 -8.39
C ARG A 46 -1.80 2.86 -7.21
N LEU A 47 -1.12 3.75 -6.51
CA LEU A 47 -1.74 4.65 -5.55
C LEU A 47 -2.30 5.85 -6.29
N ALA A 48 -3.57 6.14 -6.03
CA ALA A 48 -4.23 7.35 -6.50
C ALA A 48 -4.78 8.12 -5.29
N SER A 49 -4.85 9.44 -5.41
CA SER A 49 -5.58 10.27 -4.46
C SER A 49 -6.98 10.51 -5.01
N ALA A 50 -8.00 10.20 -4.22
CA ALA A 50 -9.41 10.43 -4.55
C ALA A 50 -10.13 10.93 -3.30
N ASP A 51 -10.78 12.09 -3.40
CA ASP A 51 -11.51 12.73 -2.29
C ASP A 51 -10.66 12.87 -1.01
N GLY A 52 -9.39 13.21 -1.16
CA GLY A 52 -8.44 13.32 -0.04
C GLY A 52 -7.90 12.00 0.48
N ALA A 53 -8.54 10.89 0.14
CA ALA A 53 -8.12 9.55 0.51
C ALA A 53 -7.04 9.03 -0.45
N THR A 54 -6.06 8.30 0.09
CA THR A 54 -5.19 7.45 -0.72
C THR A 54 -5.92 6.14 -1.00
N VAL A 55 -6.10 5.82 -2.27
CA VAL A 55 -6.74 4.58 -2.74
C VAL A 55 -5.76 3.74 -3.54
N VAL A 56 -5.84 2.41 -3.41
CA VAL A 56 -5.09 1.47 -4.24
C VAL A 56 -5.99 1.03 -5.40
N VAL A 57 -5.51 1.20 -6.63
CA VAL A 57 -6.20 0.80 -7.86
C VAL A 57 -5.30 -0.07 -8.73
N ASN A 58 -5.89 -0.88 -9.61
CA ASN A 58 -5.12 -1.61 -10.61
C ASN A 58 -4.49 -0.63 -11.60
N ALA A 59 -3.29 -0.97 -12.05
CA ALA A 59 -2.56 -0.25 -13.08
C ALA A 59 -2.89 -0.81 -14.48
N ASP A 60 -4.16 -0.81 -14.86
CA ASP A 60 -4.58 -1.04 -16.25
C ASP A 60 -4.40 0.24 -17.09
#